data_AF-A0A5M3N347-F1
#
_entry.id   AF-A0A5M3N347-F1
#
_cell.length_a   1.000
_cell.length_b   1.000
_cell.length_c   1.000
_cell.angle_alpha   90.00
_cell.angle_beta   90.00
_cell.angle_gamma   90.00
#
_symmetry.space_group_name_H-M   'P 1'
#
loop_
_entity.id
_entity.type
_entity.pdbx_description
1 polymer ?
#
loop_
_entity_poly.entity_id
_entity_poly.type
_entity_poly.pdbx_seq_one_letter_code
_entity_poly.pdbx_strand_id
1 'polypeptide(L)'
;MHTPDESLATYTYGSVEYAEVIAYTNVAIMALMLYDFLIRFDTEVDLIWVLTADIDAVRGLGASHRSLTGETGGSVLPAEKSQHSERANFQVAVHANVRLSRTCDRLRTAQNGIKPILLFAVELMMALRVNALYPSSRLVVVLLGILFIAAQVTSIISLALITEQGASEYTSLSPKYCPSLLMKNPKLQWMQTMNVLCPMTFEIMLLFLALYRFFDHVWSTRRRPRSNNDRIFMTLIRDNILYFIMAILCLFMTSHWALPNFDPETFAFNGATYMAFHDFSQVMLLSWCGPHMVLTMLKCGDQEVKAKSSRWDPGTSASTSRHVQFTTIELEDFMMHQGQTQTQTQTGLFP
;
A
#
# COMPACT_ATOMS: atom_id res chain seq x y z
N MET A 1 -40.17 12.71 -33.64
CA MET A 1 -40.24 11.31 -33.19
C MET A 1 -38.84 10.76 -33.27
N HIS A 2 -38.07 10.84 -32.17
CA HIS A 2 -36.84 10.06 -32.05
C HIS A 2 -37.26 8.66 -31.61
N THR A 3 -36.84 7.65 -32.35
CA THR A 3 -37.04 6.25 -31.99
C THR A 3 -36.23 5.96 -30.72
N PRO A 4 -36.85 5.44 -29.64
CA PRO A 4 -36.20 5.24 -28.33
C PRO A 4 -34.99 4.29 -28.36
N ASP A 5 -34.76 3.56 -29.45
CA ASP A 5 -33.66 2.59 -29.58
C ASP A 5 -32.28 3.23 -29.82
N GLU A 6 -32.18 4.43 -30.44
CA GLU A 6 -30.87 5.05 -30.74
C GLU A 6 -30.18 5.64 -29.49
N SER A 7 -30.96 6.12 -28.52
CA SER A 7 -30.40 6.62 -27.26
C SER A 7 -29.73 5.52 -26.46
N LEU A 8 -30.30 4.31 -26.43
CA LEU A 8 -29.77 3.21 -25.62
C LEU A 8 -28.41 2.70 -26.15
N ALA A 9 -28.26 2.64 -27.48
CA ALA A 9 -27.03 2.20 -28.12
C ALA A 9 -25.85 3.17 -27.84
N THR A 10 -26.11 4.48 -27.87
CA THR A 10 -25.07 5.50 -27.66
C THR A 10 -24.58 5.52 -26.20
N TYR A 11 -25.48 5.32 -25.23
CA TYR A 11 -25.12 5.22 -23.81
C TYR A 11 -24.28 3.98 -23.48
N THR A 12 -24.53 2.86 -24.15
CA THR A 12 -23.83 1.60 -23.89
C THR A 12 -22.38 1.65 -24.39
N TYR A 13 -22.07 2.44 -25.43
CA TYR A 13 -20.72 2.50 -25.99
C TYR A 13 -19.73 3.26 -25.08
N GLY A 14 -20.16 4.39 -24.49
CA GLY A 14 -19.29 5.18 -23.63
C GLY A 14 -18.86 4.44 -22.36
N SER A 15 -19.77 3.71 -21.71
CA SER A 15 -19.48 3.00 -20.45
C SER A 15 -18.41 1.92 -20.59
N VAL A 16 -18.29 1.34 -21.78
CA VAL A 16 -17.33 0.28 -22.09
C VAL A 16 -15.90 0.81 -22.16
N GLU A 17 -15.67 1.90 -22.88
CA GLU A 17 -14.34 2.53 -23.00
C GLU A 17 -13.81 2.96 -21.62
N TYR A 18 -14.69 3.49 -20.76
CA TYR A 18 -14.33 3.86 -19.40
C TYR A 18 -13.95 2.66 -18.52
N ALA A 19 -14.67 1.53 -18.63
CA ALA A 19 -14.35 0.33 -17.88
C ALA A 19 -12.96 -0.22 -18.25
N GLU A 20 -12.61 -0.15 -19.54
CA GLU A 20 -11.30 -0.56 -20.05
C GLU A 20 -10.17 0.33 -19.51
N VAL A 21 -10.36 1.66 -19.53
CA VAL A 21 -9.40 2.61 -18.96
C VAL A 21 -9.17 2.34 -17.47
N ILE A 22 -10.23 2.10 -16.69
CA ILE A 22 -10.12 1.79 -15.26
C ILE A 22 -9.37 0.47 -15.02
N ALA A 23 -9.62 -0.56 -15.83
CA ALA A 23 -8.94 -1.84 -15.71
C ALA A 23 -7.44 -1.73 -16.00
N TYR A 24 -7.06 -1.07 -17.10
CA TYR A 24 -5.64 -0.84 -17.43
C TYR A 24 -4.95 0.03 -16.40
N THR A 25 -5.63 1.08 -15.92
CA THR A 25 -5.13 1.95 -14.86
C THR A 25 -4.85 1.13 -13.61
N ASN A 26 -5.81 0.29 -13.16
CA ASN A 26 -5.64 -0.58 -12.00
C ASN A 26 -4.46 -1.55 -12.13
N VAL A 27 -4.28 -2.18 -13.30
CA VAL A 27 -3.15 -3.09 -13.53
C VAL A 27 -1.82 -2.35 -13.50
N ALA A 28 -1.70 -1.21 -14.18
CA ALA A 28 -0.49 -0.39 -14.19
C ALA A 28 -0.12 0.09 -12.78
N ILE A 29 -1.14 0.54 -12.05
CA ILE A 29 -1.05 0.99 -10.67
C ILE A 29 -0.59 -0.15 -9.73
N MET A 30 -1.18 -1.34 -9.85
CA MET A 30 -0.75 -2.52 -9.08
C MET A 30 0.69 -2.93 -9.40
N ALA A 31 1.09 -2.86 -10.67
CA ALA A 31 2.45 -3.15 -11.08
C ALA A 31 3.45 -2.16 -10.48
N LEU A 32 3.12 -0.86 -10.46
CA LEU A 32 3.94 0.17 -9.81
C LEU A 32 4.06 -0.06 -8.30
N MET A 33 2.96 -0.40 -7.62
CA MET A 33 3.01 -0.72 -6.19
C MET A 33 3.87 -1.94 -5.90
N LEU A 34 3.67 -3.03 -6.64
CA LEU A 34 4.47 -4.24 -6.47
C LEU A 34 5.94 -3.98 -6.75
N TYR A 35 6.25 -3.20 -7.78
CA TYR A 35 7.62 -2.82 -8.11
C TYR A 35 8.29 -2.03 -6.98
N ASP A 36 7.62 -1.00 -6.46
CA ASP A 36 8.14 -0.19 -5.36
C ASP A 36 8.28 -0.99 -4.07
N PHE A 37 7.32 -1.89 -3.78
CA PHE A 37 7.40 -2.81 -2.66
C PHE A 37 8.59 -3.77 -2.82
N LEU A 38 8.73 -4.42 -3.98
CA LEU A 38 9.80 -5.39 -4.23
C LEU A 38 11.21 -4.77 -4.16
N ILE A 39 11.39 -3.55 -4.68
CA ILE A 39 12.68 -2.87 -4.61
C ILE A 39 13.11 -2.59 -3.17
N ARG A 40 12.14 -2.38 -2.28
CA ARG A 40 12.41 -1.86 -0.94
C ARG A 40 12.17 -2.88 0.16
N PHE A 41 11.55 -4.01 -0.18
CA PHE A 41 11.31 -5.14 0.70
C PHE A 41 12.57 -5.61 1.41
N ASP A 42 13.71 -5.62 0.73
CA ASP A 42 15.01 -6.01 1.31
C ASP A 42 15.38 -5.17 2.53
N THR A 43 15.27 -3.84 2.40
CA THR A 43 15.56 -2.90 3.50
C THR A 43 14.57 -2.99 4.66
N GLU A 44 13.33 -3.41 4.39
CA GLU A 44 12.31 -3.59 5.42
C GLU A 44 12.47 -4.91 6.16
N VAL A 45 12.81 -5.97 5.45
CA VAL A 45 13.03 -7.32 6.00
C VAL A 45 14.19 -7.29 6.99
N ASP A 46 15.30 -6.63 6.65
CA ASP A 46 16.42 -6.46 7.57
C ASP A 46 16.00 -5.77 8.88
N LEU A 47 15.12 -4.76 8.80
CA LEU A 47 14.62 -4.06 9.97
C LEU A 47 13.77 -4.99 10.86
N ILE A 48 12.90 -5.79 10.25
CA ILE A 48 12.05 -6.75 10.97
C ILE A 48 12.93 -7.79 11.64
N TRP A 49 13.94 -8.34 10.95
CA TRP A 49 14.83 -9.34 11.53
C TRP A 49 15.66 -8.80 12.70
N VAL A 50 16.15 -7.57 12.60
CA VAL A 50 16.86 -6.90 13.71
C VAL A 50 15.93 -6.68 14.91
N LEU A 51 14.70 -6.24 14.67
CA LEU A 51 13.71 -6.03 15.74
C LEU A 51 13.29 -7.37 16.37
N THR A 52 13.10 -8.41 15.58
CA THR A 52 12.77 -9.75 16.09
C THR A 52 13.94 -10.38 16.82
N ALA A 53 15.19 -10.16 16.40
CA ALA A 53 16.36 -10.65 17.12
C ALA A 53 16.45 -10.05 18.53
N ASP A 54 16.05 -8.79 18.70
CA ASP A 54 15.99 -8.13 20.01
C ASP A 54 14.81 -8.63 20.86
N ILE A 55 13.65 -8.86 20.23
CA ILE A 55 12.49 -9.50 20.88
C ILE A 55 12.80 -10.95 21.28
N ASP A 56 13.56 -11.68 20.47
CA ASP A 56 14.01 -13.05 20.73
C ASP A 56 15.13 -13.09 21.76
N ALA A 57 15.95 -12.04 21.89
CA ALA A 57 16.84 -11.86 23.04
C ALA A 57 16.04 -11.66 24.34
N VAL A 58 14.90 -10.96 24.28
CA VAL A 58 13.96 -10.81 25.41
C VAL A 58 13.14 -12.09 25.65
N ARG A 59 12.84 -12.87 24.60
CA ARG A 59 12.10 -14.14 24.67
C ARG A 59 12.97 -15.39 24.84
N GLY A 60 14.29 -15.29 24.76
CA GLY A 60 15.26 -16.37 24.97
C GLY A 60 15.23 -17.00 26.36
N LEU A 61 14.40 -16.49 27.27
CA LEU A 61 14.03 -17.11 28.54
C LEU A 61 12.82 -18.07 28.46
N GLY A 62 12.22 -18.28 27.28
CA GLY A 62 11.00 -19.08 27.17
C GLY A 62 10.81 -19.77 25.82
N ALA A 63 11.01 -21.08 25.84
CA ALA A 63 10.38 -22.08 24.96
C ALA A 63 11.09 -22.46 23.65
N SER A 64 11.89 -23.52 23.79
CA SER A 64 12.02 -24.61 22.83
C SER A 64 10.67 -25.29 22.59
N HIS A 65 10.12 -25.25 21.37
CA HIS A 65 9.24 -26.34 20.90
C HIS A 65 9.12 -26.45 19.36
N ARG A 66 9.79 -27.48 18.85
CA ARG A 66 9.31 -28.57 17.96
C ARG A 66 8.45 -28.22 16.73
N SER A 67 9.13 -28.39 15.58
CA SER A 67 8.65 -28.51 14.20
C SER A 67 7.61 -29.62 13.99
N LEU A 68 6.63 -29.38 13.11
CA LEU A 68 5.79 -30.40 12.46
C LEU A 68 5.23 -29.82 11.14
N THR A 69 5.91 -30.12 10.03
CA THR A 69 5.43 -29.89 8.66
C THR A 69 4.75 -31.17 8.17
N GLY A 70 3.47 -31.06 7.77
CA GLY A 70 2.72 -32.10 7.09
C GLY A 70 2.39 -31.69 5.66
N GLU A 71 2.87 -32.47 4.69
CA GLU A 71 2.59 -32.36 3.25
C GLU A 71 1.12 -32.68 2.94
N THR A 72 0.53 -31.99 1.96
CA THR A 72 -0.75 -32.38 1.35
C THR A 72 -0.60 -32.51 -0.17
N GLY A 73 -0.97 -33.70 -0.67
CA GLY A 73 -0.84 -34.13 -2.06
C GLY A 73 -1.92 -33.62 -2.99
N GLY A 74 -1.57 -33.51 -4.26
CA GLY A 74 -2.43 -33.07 -5.36
C GLY A 74 -3.21 -34.22 -6.03
N SER A 75 -4.35 -33.86 -6.61
CA SER A 75 -5.26 -34.76 -7.34
C SER A 75 -5.34 -34.37 -8.83
N VAL A 76 -5.28 -35.41 -9.68
CA VAL A 76 -5.26 -35.38 -11.15
C VAL A 76 -6.69 -35.48 -11.72
N LEU A 77 -7.01 -34.74 -12.78
CA LEU A 77 -8.27 -34.81 -13.54
C LEU A 77 -8.03 -35.43 -14.94
N PRO A 78 -8.94 -36.28 -15.47
CA PRO A 78 -8.79 -36.89 -16.78
C PRO A 78 -9.38 -36.03 -17.92
N ALA A 79 -8.82 -36.21 -19.11
CA ALA A 79 -9.17 -35.53 -20.35
C ALA A 79 -10.13 -36.38 -21.20
N GLU A 80 -11.16 -35.74 -21.77
CA GLU A 80 -12.11 -36.34 -22.70
C GLU A 80 -11.98 -35.67 -24.08
N LYS A 81 -12.05 -36.50 -25.14
CA LYS A 81 -11.70 -36.16 -26.53
C LYS A 81 -12.93 -36.18 -27.45
N SER A 82 -12.93 -35.20 -28.38
CA SER A 82 -13.60 -35.20 -29.70
C SER A 82 -15.14 -35.09 -29.68
N GLN A 83 -15.88 -34.58 -30.67
CA GLN A 83 -15.64 -34.21 -32.07
C GLN A 83 -16.88 -33.39 -32.50
N HIS A 84 -16.75 -32.21 -33.12
CA HIS A 84 -17.63 -31.79 -34.22
C HIS A 84 -17.21 -30.44 -34.82
N SER A 85 -16.70 -30.55 -36.04
CA SER A 85 -16.15 -29.50 -36.88
C SER A 85 -17.27 -28.89 -37.74
N GLU A 86 -18.00 -27.92 -37.18
CA GLU A 86 -18.67 -26.80 -37.88
C GLU A 86 -19.50 -25.92 -36.93
N ARG A 87 -19.70 -26.36 -35.68
CA ARG A 87 -19.98 -25.51 -34.50
C ARG A 87 -18.72 -24.86 -33.92
N ALA A 88 -17.57 -25.08 -34.55
CA ALA A 88 -16.25 -24.73 -34.02
C ALA A 88 -16.08 -23.22 -33.80
N ASN A 89 -16.59 -22.36 -34.70
CA ASN A 89 -16.37 -20.92 -34.57
C ASN A 89 -17.22 -20.29 -33.45
N PHE A 90 -18.44 -20.80 -33.22
CA PHE A 90 -19.29 -20.35 -32.11
C PHE A 90 -18.81 -20.93 -30.76
N GLN A 91 -18.45 -22.22 -30.71
CA GLN A 91 -17.91 -22.82 -29.48
C GLN A 91 -16.55 -22.25 -29.09
N VAL A 92 -15.68 -21.90 -30.05
CA VAL A 92 -14.39 -21.25 -29.77
C VAL A 92 -14.61 -19.86 -29.15
N ALA A 93 -15.56 -19.08 -29.66
CA ALA A 93 -15.91 -17.78 -29.08
C ALA A 93 -16.48 -17.93 -27.65
N VAL A 94 -17.37 -18.90 -27.42
CA VAL A 94 -17.95 -19.15 -26.08
C VAL A 94 -16.87 -19.63 -25.10
N HIS A 95 -15.99 -20.55 -25.50
CA HIS A 95 -14.90 -21.01 -24.64
C HIS A 95 -13.88 -19.93 -24.32
N ALA A 96 -13.56 -19.06 -25.28
CA ALA A 96 -12.69 -17.92 -25.05
C ALA A 96 -13.27 -16.96 -24.00
N ASN A 97 -14.57 -16.64 -24.10
CA ASN A 97 -15.27 -15.77 -23.15
C ASN A 97 -15.30 -16.38 -21.73
N VAL A 98 -15.56 -17.69 -21.61
CA VAL A 98 -15.57 -18.37 -20.30
C VAL A 98 -14.18 -18.36 -19.64
N ARG A 99 -13.10 -18.54 -20.43
CA ARG A 99 -11.74 -18.45 -19.89
C ARG A 99 -11.40 -17.02 -19.47
N LEU A 100 -11.75 -16.03 -20.28
CA LEU A 100 -11.50 -14.63 -19.96
C LEU A 100 -12.21 -14.22 -18.67
N SER A 101 -13.49 -14.56 -18.52
CA SER A 101 -14.27 -14.30 -17.30
C SER A 101 -13.59 -14.90 -16.06
N ARG A 102 -13.15 -16.16 -16.11
CA ARG A 102 -12.47 -16.78 -14.97
C ARG A 102 -11.15 -16.09 -14.62
N THR A 103 -10.38 -15.64 -15.61
CA THR A 103 -9.12 -14.93 -15.37
C THR A 103 -9.39 -13.55 -14.78
N CYS A 104 -10.39 -12.81 -15.29
CA CYS A 104 -10.87 -11.56 -14.70
C CYS A 104 -11.25 -11.75 -13.24
N ASP A 105 -12.07 -12.77 -12.94
CA ASP A 105 -12.54 -13.04 -11.59
C ASP A 105 -11.37 -13.35 -10.65
N ARG A 106 -10.42 -14.19 -11.07
CA ARG A 106 -9.22 -14.50 -10.28
C ARG A 106 -8.35 -13.28 -10.03
N LEU A 107 -8.08 -12.48 -11.07
CA LEU A 107 -7.27 -11.27 -10.93
C LEU A 107 -7.94 -10.27 -10.00
N ARG A 108 -9.26 -10.13 -10.13
CA ARG A 108 -10.06 -9.26 -9.26
C ARG A 108 -10.07 -9.74 -7.82
N THR A 109 -10.32 -11.03 -7.59
CA THR A 109 -10.27 -11.61 -6.24
C THR A 109 -8.88 -11.42 -5.63
N ALA A 110 -7.81 -11.63 -6.41
CA ALA A 110 -6.45 -11.38 -5.96
C ALA A 110 -6.22 -9.90 -5.63
N GLN A 111 -6.64 -8.97 -6.51
CA GLN A 111 -6.49 -7.53 -6.28
C GLN A 111 -7.24 -7.08 -5.02
N ASN A 112 -8.49 -7.53 -4.86
CA ASN A 112 -9.31 -7.25 -3.68
C ASN A 112 -8.73 -7.86 -2.40
N GLY A 113 -8.04 -9.01 -2.49
CA GLY A 113 -7.36 -9.64 -1.37
C GLY A 113 -6.02 -8.98 -1.01
N ILE A 114 -5.29 -8.42 -1.97
CA ILE A 114 -4.00 -7.77 -1.73
C ILE A 114 -4.18 -6.40 -1.06
N LYS A 115 -5.19 -5.62 -1.46
CA LYS A 115 -5.49 -4.30 -0.88
C LYS A 115 -5.54 -4.28 0.66
N PRO A 116 -6.33 -5.14 1.35
CA PRO A 116 -6.39 -5.15 2.82
C PRO A 116 -5.08 -5.60 3.47
N ILE A 117 -4.29 -6.46 2.82
CA ILE A 117 -2.98 -6.89 3.34
C ILE A 117 -2.01 -5.70 3.32
N LEU A 118 -1.98 -4.95 2.21
CA LEU A 118 -1.15 -3.74 2.11
C LEU A 118 -1.62 -2.66 3.09
N LEU A 119 -2.94 -2.48 3.23
CA LEU A 119 -3.52 -1.55 4.19
C LEU A 119 -3.15 -1.94 5.64
N PHE A 120 -3.26 -3.22 5.99
CA PHE A 120 -2.83 -3.75 7.28
C PHE A 120 -1.35 -3.44 7.56
N ALA A 121 -0.47 -3.70 6.60
CA ALA A 121 0.96 -3.47 6.76
C ALA A 121 1.25 -1.97 6.99
N VAL A 122 0.62 -1.10 6.20
CA VAL A 122 0.79 0.35 6.28
C VAL A 122 0.23 0.90 7.60
N GLU A 123 -0.98 0.54 8.00
CA GLU A 123 -1.57 0.93 9.29
C GLU A 123 -0.74 0.45 10.48
N LEU A 124 -0.23 -0.79 10.43
CA LEU A 124 0.63 -1.33 11.48
C LEU A 124 1.93 -0.53 11.59
N MET A 125 2.60 -0.24 10.48
CA MET A 125 3.83 0.56 10.48
C MET A 125 3.61 1.96 11.06
N MET A 126 2.47 2.59 10.76
CA MET A 126 2.11 3.89 11.33
C MET A 126 1.83 3.80 12.84
N ALA A 127 1.10 2.77 13.27
CA ALA A 127 0.82 2.54 14.68
C ALA A 127 2.11 2.34 15.48
N LEU A 128 3.06 1.56 14.94
CA LEU A 128 4.36 1.32 15.55
C LEU A 128 5.18 2.62 15.69
N ARG A 129 5.06 3.55 14.74
CA ARG A 129 5.71 4.87 14.83
C ARG A 129 5.17 5.72 15.95
N VAL A 130 3.85 5.83 16.03
CA VAL A 130 3.23 6.57 17.12
C VAL A 130 3.57 5.91 18.45
N ASN A 131 3.58 4.58 18.51
CA ASN A 131 4.05 3.86 19.69
C ASN A 131 5.50 4.22 20.08
N ALA A 132 6.41 4.30 19.10
CA ALA A 132 7.80 4.73 19.34
C ALA A 132 7.92 6.18 19.86
N LEU A 133 6.96 7.06 19.54
CA LEU A 133 6.89 8.42 20.09
C LEU A 133 6.43 8.48 21.56
N TYR A 134 5.79 7.40 22.06
CA TYR A 134 5.21 7.30 23.39
C TYR A 134 5.75 6.10 24.20
N PRO A 135 7.08 5.94 24.37
CA PRO A 135 7.67 4.74 24.97
C PRO A 135 7.24 4.49 26.41
N SER A 136 6.79 5.52 27.13
CA SER A 136 6.45 5.43 28.56
C SER A 136 4.95 5.18 28.83
N SER A 137 4.06 5.33 27.84
CA SER A 137 2.62 5.30 28.07
C SER A 137 1.97 4.01 27.62
N ARG A 138 1.84 3.03 28.54
CA ARG A 138 1.14 1.75 28.27
C ARG A 138 -0.31 1.95 27.79
N LEU A 139 -0.97 3.01 28.26
CA LEU A 139 -2.34 3.34 27.88
C LEU A 139 -2.46 3.62 26.38
N VAL A 140 -1.52 4.40 25.82
CA VAL A 140 -1.51 4.73 24.38
C VAL A 140 -1.34 3.46 23.56
N VAL A 141 -0.44 2.56 23.97
CA VAL A 141 -0.22 1.28 23.28
C VAL A 141 -1.47 0.41 23.26
N VAL A 142 -2.14 0.26 24.41
CA VAL A 142 -3.37 -0.52 24.53
C VAL A 142 -4.49 0.09 23.70
N LEU A 143 -4.66 1.42 23.75
CA LEU A 143 -5.66 2.14 22.96
C LEU A 143 -5.42 1.95 21.46
N LEU A 144 -4.19 2.15 21.00
CA LEU A 144 -3.81 1.96 19.59
C LEU A 144 -4.03 0.52 19.13
N GLY A 145 -3.67 -0.46 19.96
CA GLY A 145 -3.90 -1.87 19.66
C GLY A 145 -5.39 -2.21 19.51
N ILE A 146 -6.24 -1.70 20.40
CA ILE A 146 -7.70 -1.92 20.32
C ILE A 146 -8.27 -1.28 19.05
N LEU A 147 -7.91 -0.04 18.75
CA LEU A 147 -8.40 0.66 17.56
C LEU A 147 -7.91 0.01 16.27
N PHE A 148 -6.65 -0.44 16.23
CA PHE A 148 -6.09 -1.17 15.10
C PHE A 148 -6.85 -2.49 14.86
N ILE A 149 -7.04 -3.30 15.90
CA ILE A 149 -7.79 -4.56 15.79
C ILE A 149 -9.22 -4.30 15.32
N ALA A 150 -9.88 -3.26 15.85
CA ALA A 150 -11.23 -2.90 15.43
C ALA A 150 -11.27 -2.52 13.94
N ALA A 151 -10.36 -1.66 13.47
CA ALA A 151 -10.28 -1.26 12.06
C ALA A 151 -10.05 -2.46 11.15
N GLN A 152 -9.13 -3.36 11.52
CA GLN A 152 -8.79 -4.55 10.73
C GLN A 152 -9.92 -5.57 10.68
N VAL A 153 -10.58 -5.85 11.81
CA VAL A 153 -11.76 -6.74 11.85
C VAL A 153 -12.88 -6.19 10.99
N THR A 154 -13.17 -4.89 11.07
CA THR A 154 -14.19 -4.26 10.21
C THR A 154 -13.82 -4.37 8.73
N SER A 155 -12.54 -4.19 8.37
CA SER A 155 -12.10 -4.30 6.98
C SER A 155 -12.22 -5.72 6.43
N ILE A 156 -11.79 -6.72 7.19
CA ILE A 156 -11.88 -8.14 6.81
C ILE A 156 -13.34 -8.58 6.66
N ILE A 157 -14.21 -8.22 7.62
CA ILE A 157 -15.64 -8.55 7.55
C ILE A 157 -16.28 -7.88 6.32
N SER A 158 -15.97 -6.60 6.07
CA SER A 158 -16.50 -5.87 4.92
C SER A 158 -16.06 -6.52 3.61
N LEU A 159 -14.80 -6.91 3.49
CA LEU A 159 -14.28 -7.61 2.31
C LEU A 159 -14.96 -8.97 2.10
N ALA A 160 -15.13 -9.76 3.17
CA ALA A 160 -15.78 -11.06 3.09
C ALA A 160 -17.22 -10.92 2.57
N LEU A 161 -17.97 -9.95 3.11
CA LEU A 161 -19.35 -9.67 2.71
C LEU A 161 -19.45 -9.15 1.28
N ILE A 162 -18.56 -8.23 0.87
CA ILE A 162 -18.49 -7.74 -0.51
C ILE A 162 -18.14 -8.86 -1.48
N THR A 163 -17.28 -9.80 -1.08
CA THR A 163 -16.90 -10.94 -1.93
C THR A 163 -18.04 -11.95 -2.07
N GLU A 164 -18.75 -12.25 -0.98
CA GLU A 164 -19.88 -13.17 -0.98
C GLU A 164 -21.08 -12.62 -1.75
N GLN A 165 -21.47 -11.37 -1.49
CA GLN A 165 -22.64 -10.74 -2.10
C GLN A 165 -22.35 -10.23 -3.51
N GLY A 166 -21.11 -9.82 -3.77
CA GLY A 166 -20.69 -9.43 -5.11
C GLY A 166 -20.82 -10.58 -6.10
N ALA A 167 -20.62 -11.82 -5.65
CA ALA A 167 -20.74 -13.03 -6.48
C ALA A 167 -22.11 -13.23 -7.13
N SER A 168 -23.19 -12.77 -6.49
CA SER A 168 -24.57 -13.05 -6.92
C SER A 168 -25.21 -11.95 -7.76
N GLU A 169 -24.65 -10.73 -7.78
CA GLU A 169 -25.31 -9.55 -8.39
C GLU A 169 -24.54 -8.92 -9.56
N TYR A 170 -23.61 -9.66 -10.17
CA TYR A 170 -22.89 -9.15 -11.34
C TYR A 170 -23.82 -8.94 -12.53
N THR A 171 -23.98 -7.68 -12.91
CA THR A 171 -24.57 -7.34 -14.22
C THR A 171 -23.42 -7.21 -15.20
N SER A 172 -23.24 -8.20 -16.09
CA SER A 172 -22.23 -8.09 -17.14
C SER A 172 -22.64 -7.01 -18.14
N LEU A 173 -21.89 -5.90 -18.21
CA LEU A 173 -22.15 -4.83 -19.18
C LEU A 173 -21.98 -5.30 -20.63
N SER A 174 -21.14 -6.31 -20.87
CA SER A 174 -20.96 -6.96 -22.18
C SER A 174 -20.09 -8.22 -22.05
N PRO A 175 -20.32 -9.27 -22.87
CA PRO A 175 -19.55 -10.53 -22.82
C PRO A 175 -18.05 -10.38 -23.14
N LYS A 176 -17.61 -9.21 -23.64
CA LYS A 176 -16.21 -8.94 -23.96
C LYS A 176 -15.41 -8.33 -22.81
N TYR A 177 -16.07 -7.87 -21.74
CA TYR A 177 -15.43 -7.11 -20.67
C TYR A 177 -15.60 -7.83 -19.33
N CYS A 178 -14.65 -7.62 -18.43
CA CYS A 178 -14.78 -8.11 -17.07
C CYS A 178 -15.99 -7.42 -16.41
N PRO A 179 -16.88 -8.16 -15.73
CA PRO A 179 -18.04 -7.56 -15.06
C PRO A 179 -17.57 -6.55 -14.01
N SER A 180 -18.12 -5.34 -14.00
CA SER A 180 -17.91 -4.37 -12.92
C SER A 180 -18.95 -4.59 -11.81
N LEU A 181 -18.59 -4.26 -10.56
CA LEU A 181 -19.55 -4.34 -9.45
C LEU A 181 -20.34 -3.03 -9.46
N LEU A 182 -21.57 -3.08 -9.97
CA LEU A 182 -22.52 -2.03 -9.71
C LEU A 182 -23.41 -2.51 -8.56
N MET A 183 -23.10 -2.05 -7.35
CA MET A 183 -23.86 -2.41 -6.16
C MET A 183 -25.21 -1.72 -6.21
N LYS A 184 -26.25 -2.48 -6.58
CA LYS A 184 -27.63 -1.99 -6.62
C LYS A 184 -28.27 -1.96 -5.23
N ASN A 185 -27.74 -2.73 -4.29
CA ASN A 185 -28.33 -2.89 -2.96
C ASN A 185 -27.94 -1.74 -2.00
N PRO A 186 -28.91 -0.89 -1.59
CA PRO A 186 -28.63 0.17 -0.61
C PRO A 186 -28.23 -0.39 0.76
N LYS A 187 -28.60 -1.64 1.05
CA LYS A 187 -28.23 -2.34 2.29
C LYS A 187 -26.73 -2.65 2.40
N LEU A 188 -25.95 -2.61 1.33
CA LEU A 188 -24.50 -2.77 1.44
C LEU A 188 -23.76 -1.44 1.52
N GLN A 189 -24.40 -0.33 1.15
CA GLN A 189 -23.76 0.98 1.10
C GLN A 189 -23.22 1.40 2.47
N TRP A 190 -23.94 1.11 3.55
CA TRP A 190 -23.47 1.42 4.91
C TRP A 190 -22.22 0.62 5.30
N MET A 191 -22.07 -0.62 4.82
CA MET A 191 -20.89 -1.45 5.09
C MET A 191 -19.65 -0.86 4.41
N GLN A 192 -19.81 -0.38 3.17
CA GLN A 192 -18.72 0.32 2.47
C GLN A 192 -18.33 1.60 3.20
N THR A 193 -19.30 2.37 3.69
CA THR A 193 -19.02 3.56 4.49
C THR A 193 -18.24 3.21 5.76
N MET A 194 -18.60 2.13 6.46
CA MET A 194 -17.87 1.68 7.65
C MET A 194 -16.45 1.20 7.33
N ASN A 195 -16.24 0.53 6.21
CA ASN A 195 -14.92 0.08 5.77
C ASN A 195 -13.95 1.26 5.51
N VAL A 196 -14.47 2.43 5.14
CA VAL A 196 -13.66 3.65 4.98
C VAL A 196 -13.55 4.43 6.30
N LEU A 197 -14.66 4.54 7.03
CA LEU A 197 -14.76 5.37 8.23
C LEU A 197 -13.91 4.84 9.40
N CYS A 198 -13.83 3.52 9.58
CA CYS A 198 -13.04 2.91 10.66
C CYS A 198 -11.54 3.20 10.50
N PRO A 199 -10.88 2.86 9.37
CA PRO A 199 -9.49 3.26 9.10
C PRO A 199 -9.28 4.77 9.19
N MET A 200 -10.20 5.57 8.65
CA MET A 200 -10.11 7.03 8.72
C MET A 200 -10.12 7.55 10.16
N THR A 201 -10.96 6.99 11.02
CA THR A 201 -11.01 7.36 12.45
C THR A 201 -9.71 6.99 13.15
N PHE A 202 -9.15 5.83 12.82
CA PHE A 202 -7.85 5.40 13.33
C PHE A 202 -6.72 6.35 12.91
N GLU A 203 -6.66 6.71 11.63
CA GLU A 203 -5.68 7.68 11.11
C GLU A 203 -5.80 9.07 11.75
N ILE A 204 -7.03 9.56 11.94
CA ILE A 204 -7.26 10.83 12.64
C ILE A 204 -6.75 10.76 14.09
N MET A 205 -6.96 9.63 14.78
CA MET A 205 -6.43 9.43 16.12
C MET A 205 -4.90 9.40 16.15
N LEU A 206 -4.26 8.69 15.20
CA LEU A 206 -2.81 8.66 15.05
C LEU A 206 -2.25 10.07 14.79
N LEU A 207 -2.87 10.82 13.88
CA LEU A 207 -2.50 12.21 13.61
C LEU A 207 -2.61 13.07 14.88
N PHE A 208 -3.72 12.96 15.61
CA PHE A 208 -3.94 13.75 16.81
C PHE A 208 -2.88 13.47 17.88
N LEU A 209 -2.52 12.20 18.10
CA LEU A 209 -1.44 11.81 19.00
C LEU A 209 -0.09 12.37 18.51
N ALA A 210 0.22 12.23 17.21
CA ALA A 210 1.46 12.77 16.65
C ALA A 210 1.56 14.30 16.81
N LEU A 211 0.47 15.03 16.53
CA LEU A 211 0.39 16.47 16.73
C LEU A 211 0.49 16.86 18.20
N TYR A 212 -0.22 16.16 19.09
CA TYR A 212 -0.15 16.42 20.53
C TYR A 212 1.30 16.32 21.02
N ARG A 213 2.01 15.25 20.63
CA ARG A 213 3.42 15.07 21.01
C ARG A 213 4.32 16.15 20.41
N PHE A 214 4.07 16.52 19.16
CA PHE A 214 4.77 17.61 18.50
C PHE A 214 4.62 18.92 19.28
N PHE A 215 3.39 19.30 19.62
CA PHE A 215 3.12 20.53 20.35
C PHE A 215 3.70 20.50 21.77
N ASP A 216 3.60 19.38 22.46
CA ASP A 216 4.23 19.18 23.78
C ASP A 216 5.77 19.34 23.71
N HIS A 217 6.39 18.78 22.67
CA HIS A 217 7.83 18.96 22.46
C HIS A 217 8.19 20.41 22.10
N VAL A 218 7.49 21.03 21.16
CA VAL A 218 7.73 22.44 20.78
C VAL A 218 7.56 23.36 21.99
N TRP A 219 6.55 23.10 22.83
CA TRP A 219 6.28 23.88 24.03
C TRP A 219 7.35 23.70 25.11
N SER A 220 7.78 22.46 25.36
CA SER A 220 8.84 22.17 26.33
C SER A 220 10.20 22.69 25.87
N THR A 221 10.53 22.57 24.58
CA THR A 221 11.75 23.12 23.97
C THR A 221 11.75 24.65 24.00
N ARG A 222 10.60 25.31 23.85
CA ARG A 222 10.53 26.78 23.99
C ARG A 222 11.00 27.27 25.38
N ARG A 223 10.97 26.42 26.41
CA ARG A 223 11.41 26.76 27.77
C ARG A 223 12.88 26.42 28.05
N ARG A 224 13.59 25.67 27.19
CA ARG A 224 14.98 25.24 27.42
C ARG A 224 15.88 25.66 26.25
N PRO A 225 17.13 26.08 26.50
CA PRO A 225 18.07 26.42 25.44
C PRO A 225 18.30 25.20 24.53
N ARG A 226 18.26 25.49 23.22
CA ARG A 226 18.18 24.54 22.09
C ARG A 226 19.30 23.50 22.13
N SER A 227 18.94 22.22 22.12
CA SER A 227 19.89 21.11 21.99
C SER A 227 20.00 20.68 20.53
N ASN A 228 21.17 20.21 20.09
CA ASN A 228 21.34 19.71 18.72
C ASN A 228 20.42 18.51 18.40
N ASN A 229 20.01 17.75 19.41
CA ASN A 229 19.11 16.61 19.25
C ASN A 229 17.71 17.01 18.76
N ASP A 230 17.32 18.28 18.94
CA ASP A 230 16.00 18.78 18.55
C ASP A 230 15.81 18.80 17.02
N ARG A 231 16.90 18.90 16.24
CA ARG A 231 16.83 18.97 14.76
C ARG A 231 16.39 17.65 14.13
N ILE A 232 16.91 16.53 14.62
CA ILE A 232 16.57 15.19 14.11
C ILE A 232 15.11 14.88 14.44
N PHE A 233 14.73 15.11 15.70
CA PHE A 233 13.37 14.88 16.16
C PHE A 233 12.33 15.73 15.41
N MET A 234 12.65 17.01 15.15
CA MET A 234 11.77 17.89 14.37
C MET A 234 11.58 17.39 12.93
N THR A 235 12.63 16.85 12.30
CA THR A 235 12.55 16.32 10.93
C THR A 235 11.68 15.07 10.91
N LEU A 236 11.91 14.14 11.84
CA LEU A 236 11.13 12.91 11.97
C LEU A 236 9.65 13.19 12.21
N ILE A 237 9.32 14.17 13.05
CA ILE A 237 7.92 14.56 13.26
C ILE A 237 7.32 15.26 12.04
N ARG A 238 8.05 16.19 11.41
CA ARG A 238 7.53 16.90 10.22
C ARG A 238 7.15 15.91 9.13
N ASP A 239 8.00 14.92 8.89
CA ASP A 239 7.77 13.92 7.85
C ASP A 239 6.59 13.00 8.23
N ASN A 240 6.42 12.66 9.52
CA ASN A 240 5.24 11.94 10.00
C ASN A 240 3.94 12.76 9.93
N ILE A 241 3.95 14.06 10.23
CA ILE A 241 2.75 14.91 10.14
C ILE A 241 2.31 15.08 8.69
N LEU A 242 3.25 15.36 7.78
CA LEU A 242 2.97 15.48 6.35
C LEU A 242 2.37 14.18 5.81
N TYR A 243 2.89 13.05 6.27
CA TYR A 243 2.34 11.74 5.98
C TYR A 243 0.86 11.64 6.39
N PHE A 244 0.54 11.94 7.65
CA PHE A 244 -0.83 11.78 8.16
C PHE A 244 -1.82 12.72 7.44
N ILE A 245 -1.37 13.93 7.09
CA ILE A 245 -2.16 14.87 6.29
C ILE A 245 -2.43 14.28 4.91
N MET A 246 -1.42 13.74 4.23
CA MET A 246 -1.59 13.11 2.93
C MET A 246 -2.51 11.89 3.01
N ALA A 247 -2.37 11.04 4.04
CA ALA A 247 -3.25 9.91 4.28
C ALA A 247 -4.71 10.32 4.46
N ILE A 248 -4.97 11.33 5.28
CA ILE A 248 -6.32 11.86 5.48
C ILE A 248 -6.87 12.47 4.18
N LEU A 249 -6.06 13.22 3.42
CA LEU A 249 -6.49 13.78 2.14
C LEU A 249 -6.86 12.67 1.14
N CYS A 250 -6.03 11.62 1.03
CA CYS A 250 -6.33 10.46 0.21
C CYS A 250 -7.62 9.77 0.68
N LEU A 251 -7.78 9.50 1.98
CA LEU A 251 -8.99 8.87 2.53
C LEU A 251 -10.24 9.73 2.34
N PHE A 252 -10.12 11.06 2.45
CA PHE A 252 -11.23 11.99 2.22
C PHE A 252 -11.67 11.96 0.76
N MET A 253 -10.71 11.98 -0.18
CA MET A 253 -10.98 11.83 -1.62
C MET A 253 -11.60 10.47 -1.94
N THR A 254 -11.21 9.42 -1.21
CA THR A 254 -11.72 8.04 -1.34
C THR A 254 -13.13 7.88 -0.75
N SER A 255 -13.55 8.79 0.12
CA SER A 255 -14.82 8.66 0.81
C SER A 255 -16.01 8.86 -0.13
N HIS A 256 -17.05 8.04 0.04
CA HIS A 256 -18.24 8.09 -0.81
C HIS A 256 -18.95 9.46 -0.76
N TRP A 257 -18.74 10.23 0.31
CA TRP A 257 -19.25 11.59 0.45
C TRP A 257 -18.68 12.57 -0.57
N ALA A 258 -17.50 12.27 -1.11
CA ALA A 258 -16.87 13.05 -2.17
C ALA A 258 -17.35 12.64 -3.58
N LEU A 259 -18.05 11.51 -3.73
CA LEU A 259 -18.68 11.20 -5.02
C LEU A 259 -19.87 12.16 -5.23
N PRO A 260 -19.92 12.90 -6.35
CA PRO A 260 -21.16 13.50 -6.77
C PRO A 260 -22.21 12.39 -6.93
N ASN A 261 -23.48 12.67 -6.57
CA ASN A 261 -24.57 11.70 -6.71
C ASN A 261 -24.63 11.22 -8.18
N PHE A 262 -24.07 10.05 -8.45
CA PHE A 262 -24.07 9.46 -9.78
C PHE A 262 -25.36 8.70 -9.95
N ASP A 263 -26.19 9.14 -10.89
CA ASP A 263 -27.25 8.29 -11.39
C ASP A 263 -26.59 7.12 -12.14
N PRO A 264 -26.84 5.86 -11.72
CA PRO A 264 -26.19 4.67 -12.28
C PRO A 264 -26.48 4.48 -13.78
N GLU A 265 -27.55 5.10 -14.29
CA GLU A 265 -27.90 5.07 -15.71
C GLU A 265 -27.00 5.97 -16.56
N THR A 266 -26.40 7.00 -15.95
CA THR A 266 -25.44 7.89 -16.59
C THR A 266 -24.07 7.63 -15.99
N PHE A 267 -23.50 6.44 -16.24
CA PHE A 267 -22.07 6.18 -15.96
C PHE A 267 -21.22 7.12 -16.83
N ALA A 268 -21.18 8.38 -16.43
CA ALA A 268 -20.63 9.49 -17.17
C ALA A 268 -19.11 9.51 -17.00
N PHE A 269 -18.44 10.20 -17.91
CA PHE A 269 -17.02 10.52 -17.85
C PHE A 269 -16.54 10.88 -16.42
N ASN A 270 -17.34 11.67 -15.70
CA ASN A 270 -17.06 12.10 -14.33
C ASN A 270 -16.87 10.93 -13.34
N GLY A 271 -17.68 9.87 -13.46
CA GLY A 271 -17.60 8.69 -12.60
C GLY A 271 -16.33 7.89 -12.86
N ALA A 272 -15.99 7.72 -14.15
CA ALA A 272 -14.77 7.06 -14.56
C ALA A 272 -13.52 7.84 -14.08
N THR A 273 -13.51 9.16 -14.26
CA THR A 273 -12.42 10.00 -13.76
C THR A 273 -12.29 9.93 -12.25
N TYR A 274 -13.40 9.95 -11.50
CA TYR A 274 -13.37 9.83 -10.05
C TYR A 274 -12.78 8.49 -9.61
N MET A 275 -13.21 7.37 -10.22
CA MET A 275 -12.66 6.04 -9.91
C MET A 275 -11.16 5.95 -10.22
N ALA A 276 -10.71 6.53 -11.33
CA ALA A 276 -9.29 6.59 -11.66
C ALA A 276 -8.50 7.43 -10.66
N PHE A 277 -9.02 8.58 -10.24
CA PHE A 277 -8.41 9.41 -9.19
C PHE A 277 -8.38 8.70 -7.84
N HIS A 278 -9.44 7.98 -7.49
CA HIS A 278 -9.53 7.16 -6.29
C HIS A 278 -8.41 6.10 -6.30
N ASP A 279 -8.32 5.29 -7.35
CA ASP A 279 -7.32 4.23 -7.47
C ASP A 279 -5.89 4.80 -7.50
N PHE A 280 -5.68 5.91 -8.21
CA PHE A 280 -4.41 6.63 -8.20
C PHE A 280 -4.04 7.13 -6.81
N SER A 281 -4.99 7.71 -6.07
CA SER A 281 -4.73 8.23 -4.73
C SER A 281 -4.39 7.13 -3.72
N GLN A 282 -5.04 5.96 -3.82
CA GLN A 282 -4.71 4.79 -3.00
C GLN A 282 -3.28 4.32 -3.23
N VAL A 283 -2.78 4.46 -4.45
CA VAL A 283 -1.44 3.98 -4.80
C VAL A 283 -0.37 4.99 -4.55
N MET A 284 -0.65 6.27 -4.78
CA MET A 284 0.21 7.32 -4.24
C MET A 284 0.35 7.16 -2.73
N LEU A 285 -0.73 6.86 -2.02
CA LEU A 285 -0.67 6.55 -0.59
C LEU A 285 0.26 5.35 -0.36
N LEU A 286 -0.05 4.16 -0.88
CA LEU A 286 0.74 2.96 -0.60
C LEU A 286 2.22 3.05 -1.01
N SER A 287 2.52 3.62 -2.18
CA SER A 287 3.89 3.75 -2.70
C SER A 287 4.70 4.87 -2.04
N TRP A 288 4.11 6.03 -1.74
CA TRP A 288 4.88 7.11 -1.11
C TRP A 288 5.04 6.89 0.40
N CYS A 289 4.03 6.28 1.02
CA CYS A 289 3.97 6.13 2.46
C CYS A 289 4.83 4.99 2.99
N GLY A 290 4.87 3.83 2.34
CA GLY A 290 5.58 2.67 2.88
C GLY A 290 7.08 2.91 3.06
N PRO A 291 7.82 3.28 2.01
CA PRO A 291 9.25 3.13 2.08
C PRO A 291 10.05 4.37 2.43
N HIS A 292 9.49 5.58 2.21
CA HIS A 292 10.13 6.80 2.72
C HIS A 292 10.11 6.83 4.26
N MET A 293 9.17 6.10 4.86
CA MET A 293 9.14 5.86 6.29
C MET A 293 10.39 5.09 6.74
N VAL A 294 10.65 3.90 6.20
CA VAL A 294 11.67 2.98 6.71
C VAL A 294 13.08 3.58 6.67
N LEU A 295 13.40 4.29 5.58
CA LEU A 295 14.71 4.95 5.42
C LEU A 295 15.01 5.99 6.51
N THR A 296 14.00 6.70 7.01
CA THR A 296 14.19 7.69 8.08
C THR A 296 14.51 7.02 9.42
N MET A 297 13.97 5.84 9.69
CA MET A 297 14.29 5.08 10.90
C MET A 297 15.72 4.54 10.86
N LEU A 298 16.15 4.02 9.71
CA LEU A 298 17.51 3.51 9.52
C LEU A 298 18.55 4.61 9.74
N LYS A 299 18.35 5.78 9.12
CA LYS A 299 19.25 6.94 9.33
C LYS A 299 19.32 7.36 10.80
N CYS A 300 18.23 7.21 11.55
CA CYS A 300 18.20 7.57 12.97
C CYS A 300 18.97 6.56 13.82
N GLY A 301 18.83 5.25 13.53
CA GLY A 301 19.58 4.19 14.21
C GLY A 301 21.09 4.29 14.03
N ASP A 302 21.54 4.52 12.78
CA ASP A 302 22.97 4.66 12.47
C ASP A 302 23.63 5.84 13.19
N GLN A 303 22.91 6.95 13.33
CA GLN A 303 23.41 8.13 14.04
C GLN A 303 23.56 7.86 15.53
N GLU A 304 22.66 7.10 16.14
CA GLU A 304 22.76 6.74 17.55
C GLU A 304 23.96 5.82 17.81
N VAL A 305 24.19 4.83 16.94
CA VAL A 305 25.35 3.94 17.03
C VAL A 305 26.65 4.72 16.87
N LYS A 306 26.74 5.64 15.89
CA LYS A 306 27.91 6.51 15.70
C LYS A 306 28.12 7.45 16.91
N ALA A 307 27.05 8.02 17.45
CA ALA A 307 27.14 8.89 18.63
C ALA A 307 27.64 8.13 19.87
N LYS A 308 27.15 6.91 20.11
CA LYS A 308 27.66 6.04 21.18
C LYS A 308 29.12 5.68 20.94
N SER A 309 29.49 5.26 19.73
CA SER A 309 30.89 4.93 19.39
C SER A 309 31.85 6.09 19.65
N SER A 310 31.49 7.32 19.26
CA SER A 310 32.34 8.51 19.46
C SER A 310 32.53 8.90 20.93
N ARG A 311 31.60 8.50 21.82
CA ARG A 311 31.70 8.75 23.25
C ARG A 311 32.59 7.72 23.97
N TRP A 312 32.82 6.56 23.35
CA TRP A 312 33.68 5.50 23.87
C TRP A 312 35.03 5.43 23.16
N ASP A 313 35.70 6.57 22.96
CA ASP A 313 37.15 6.59 22.80
C ASP A 313 37.80 6.73 24.19
N PRO A 314 38.01 5.63 24.95
CA PRO A 314 38.99 5.65 26.00
C PRO A 314 40.35 5.61 25.30
N GLY A 315 41.05 6.74 25.30
CA GLY A 315 42.50 6.64 25.40
C GLY A 315 42.82 5.59 26.46
N THR A 316 43.67 4.61 26.10
CA THR A 316 44.06 3.41 26.88
C THR A 316 43.03 2.29 27.03
N SER A 317 43.02 1.33 26.10
CA SER A 317 43.58 -0.03 26.32
C SER A 317 43.26 -0.95 25.14
N ALA A 318 44.30 -1.61 24.62
CA ALA A 318 44.21 -2.57 23.53
C ALA A 318 43.28 -3.74 23.88
N SER A 319 42.15 -3.88 23.18
CA SER A 319 41.28 -5.04 23.29
C SER A 319 40.53 -5.26 21.99
N THR A 320 40.79 -6.42 21.41
CA THR A 320 40.36 -6.95 20.12
C THR A 320 38.84 -6.93 19.94
N SER A 321 38.32 -5.88 19.29
CA SER A 321 36.91 -5.78 18.92
C SER A 321 36.67 -6.40 17.53
N ARG A 322 35.84 -7.44 17.47
CA ARG A 322 35.32 -7.98 16.20
C ARG A 322 34.30 -6.99 15.63
N HIS A 323 34.75 -6.18 14.69
CA HIS A 323 33.88 -5.41 13.81
C HIS A 323 32.99 -6.37 13.01
N VAL A 324 31.69 -6.37 13.30
CA VAL A 324 30.69 -6.76 12.30
C VAL A 324 30.57 -5.58 11.35
N GLN A 325 31.33 -5.62 10.25
CA GLN A 325 31.15 -4.70 9.14
C GLN A 325 29.85 -5.07 8.44
N PHE A 326 28.80 -4.29 8.66
CA PHE A 326 27.72 -4.22 7.68
C PHE A 326 28.30 -3.53 6.44
N THR A 327 28.43 -4.28 5.35
CA THR A 327 28.78 -3.73 4.03
C THR A 327 27.61 -2.90 3.52
N THR A 328 27.50 -1.67 3.99
CA THR A 328 26.78 -0.63 3.27
C THR A 328 27.53 -0.40 1.96
N ILE A 329 26.97 -0.93 0.87
CA ILE A 329 27.39 -0.56 -0.48
C ILE A 329 27.04 0.93 -0.63
N GLU A 330 28.05 1.79 -0.60
CA GLU A 330 27.88 3.21 -0.90
C GLU A 330 27.40 3.35 -2.35
N LEU A 331 26.10 3.58 -2.51
CA LEU A 331 25.46 3.88 -3.77
C LEU A 331 25.76 5.33 -4.23
N GLU A 332 26.96 5.85 -3.96
CA GLU A 332 27.40 7.18 -4.44
C GLU A 332 28.10 7.10 -5.81
N ASP A 333 28.60 5.94 -6.22
CA ASP A 333 29.31 5.81 -7.50
C ASP A 333 28.41 5.66 -8.74
N PHE A 334 27.10 5.45 -8.59
CA PHE A 334 26.21 5.23 -9.75
C PHE A 334 25.55 6.52 -10.29
N MET A 335 25.61 7.66 -9.58
CA MET A 335 25.05 8.94 -10.08
C MET A 335 26.10 9.93 -10.60
N MET A 336 27.39 9.70 -10.38
CA MET A 336 28.46 10.61 -10.84
C MET A 336 29.10 10.25 -12.19
N HIS A 337 28.64 9.18 -12.86
CA HIS A 337 29.18 8.77 -14.18
C HIS A 337 28.27 9.00 -15.39
N GLN A 338 27.16 9.73 -15.24
CA GLN A 338 26.29 10.09 -16.38
C GLN A 338 26.47 11.53 -16.92
N GLY A 339 27.58 12.20 -16.57
CA GLY A 339 27.77 13.63 -16.82
C GLY A 339 29.06 14.05 -17.51
N GLN A 340 29.73 13.21 -18.30
CA GLN A 340 30.86 13.67 -19.14
C GLN A 340 30.94 12.91 -20.47
N THR A 341 30.02 13.21 -21.39
CA THR A 341 30.25 12.95 -22.82
C THR A 341 30.63 14.26 -23.51
N GLN A 342 31.93 14.35 -23.76
CA GLN A 342 32.69 15.26 -24.60
C GLN A 342 31.92 16.10 -25.64
N THR A 343 32.14 17.42 -25.61
CA THR A 343 32.12 18.26 -26.81
C THR A 343 33.49 18.93 -26.92
N GLN A 344 34.45 18.23 -27.52
CA GLN A 344 35.74 18.81 -27.91
C GLN A 344 35.58 19.37 -29.32
N THR A 345 35.34 20.67 -29.42
CA THR A 345 35.34 21.41 -30.69
C THR A 345 36.78 21.55 -31.16
N GLN A 346 37.10 20.84 -32.23
CA GLN A 346 38.39 20.82 -32.90
C GLN A 346 38.51 22.06 -33.81
N THR A 347 39.33 23.04 -33.41
CA THR A 347 39.73 24.17 -34.27
C THR A 347 40.84 23.72 -35.20
N GLY A 348 40.46 23.29 -36.41
CA GLY A 348 41.36 23.05 -37.52
C GLY A 348 41.70 24.35 -38.25
N LEU A 349 42.95 24.78 -38.10
CA LEU A 349 43.65 25.75 -38.93
C LEU A 349 43.84 25.15 -40.34
N PHE A 350 43.49 25.87 -41.41
CA PHE A 350 44.05 25.66 -42.75
C PHE A 350 44.53 27.02 -43.31
N PRO A 351 45.68 27.04 -44.03
CA PRO A 351 46.27 28.23 -44.63
C PRO A 351 45.53 28.74 -45.87
#